data_AF-A0A8G1RUB1-F1
#
_entry.id   AF-A0A8G1RUB1-F1
#
_cell.length_a   1.000
_cell.length_b   1.000
_cell.length_c   1.000
_cell.angle_alpha   90.00
_cell.angle_beta   90.00
_cell.angle_gamma   90.00
#
_symmetry.space_group_name_H-M   'P 1'
#
loop_
_entity.id
_entity.type
_entity.pdbx_description
1 polymer ?
#
loop_
_entity_poly.entity_id
_entity_poly.type
_entity_poly.pdbx_seq_one_letter_code
_entity_poly.pdbx_strand_id
1 'polypeptide(L)'
;MASNTNPGNFSNRSHEEVQNIARKGGQSSHAGGFASMDPEKQRNIASQGGHASSGSFKPGDPKARAAGQKGGSKSQYDQETPDE
;
A
#
# COMPACT_ATOMS: atom_id res chain seq x y z
N MET A 1 -10.57 -20.58 -3.44
CA MET A 1 -9.80 -19.36 -3.10
C MET A 1 -8.79 -19.15 -4.19
N ALA A 2 -8.89 -18.07 -4.98
CA ALA A 2 -7.92 -17.82 -6.05
C ALA A 2 -6.57 -17.51 -5.41
N SER A 3 -5.59 -18.41 -5.55
CA SER A 3 -4.20 -18.18 -5.19
C SER A 3 -3.65 -17.07 -6.08
N ASN A 4 -3.76 -15.83 -5.62
CA ASN A 4 -3.31 -14.67 -6.36
C ASN A 4 -1.79 -14.58 -6.21
N THR A 5 -1.04 -15.05 -7.21
CA THR A 5 0.44 -15.12 -7.22
C THR A 5 1.13 -13.76 -7.35
N ASN A 6 0.45 -12.65 -7.01
CA ASN A 6 1.08 -11.34 -7.03
C ASN A 6 2.13 -11.25 -5.90
N PRO A 7 3.43 -11.18 -6.20
CA PRO A 7 4.48 -11.21 -5.19
C PRO A 7 4.37 -10.04 -4.18
N GLY A 8 3.78 -8.93 -4.59
CA GLY A 8 3.62 -7.77 -3.72
C GLY A 8 2.47 -7.88 -2.72
N ASN A 9 1.58 -8.87 -2.82
CA ASN A 9 0.43 -8.99 -1.94
C ASN A 9 0.83 -9.42 -0.52
N PHE A 10 0.26 -8.80 0.51
CA PHE A 10 0.54 -9.14 1.91
C PHE A 10 0.18 -10.58 2.27
N SER A 11 -0.82 -11.16 1.61
CA SER A 11 -1.18 -12.58 1.81
C SER A 11 -0.08 -13.55 1.37
N ASN A 12 0.88 -13.10 0.56
CA ASN A 12 2.01 -13.90 0.07
C ASN A 12 3.31 -13.62 0.84
N ARG A 13 3.23 -12.90 1.97
CA ARG A 13 4.38 -12.49 2.80
C ARG A 13 4.27 -13.08 4.21
N SER A 14 5.41 -13.19 4.89
CA SER A 14 5.43 -13.64 6.29
C SER A 14 4.79 -12.59 7.20
N HIS A 15 4.22 -13.05 8.33
CA HIS A 15 3.60 -12.14 9.28
C HIS A 15 4.60 -11.11 9.84
N GLU A 16 5.84 -11.55 10.09
CA GLU A 16 6.93 -10.70 10.55
C GLU A 16 7.27 -9.59 9.54
N GLU A 17 7.36 -9.92 8.25
CA GLU A 17 7.63 -8.93 7.20
C GLU A 17 6.52 -7.87 7.15
N VAL A 18 5.25 -8.31 7.19
CA VAL A 18 4.10 -7.41 7.20
C VAL A 18 4.11 -6.50 8.43
N GLN A 19 4.44 -7.03 9.61
CA GLN A 19 4.59 -6.23 10.83
C GLN A 19 5.72 -5.21 10.71
N ASN A 20 6.87 -5.60 10.16
CA ASN A 20 8.00 -4.70 9.96
C ASN A 20 7.65 -3.57 8.99
N ILE A 21 6.92 -3.85 7.91
CA ILE A 21 6.43 -2.84 6.96
C ILE A 21 5.47 -1.87 7.66
N ALA A 22 4.51 -2.38 8.42
CA ALA A 22 3.57 -1.55 9.18
C ALA A 22 4.29 -0.66 10.20
N ARG A 23 5.27 -1.22 10.92
CA ARG A 23 6.08 -0.48 11.89
C ARG A 23 6.86 0.66 11.23
N LYS A 24 7.53 0.39 10.10
CA LYS A 24 8.26 1.40 9.33
C LYS A 24 7.33 2.54 8.88
N GLY A 25 6.16 2.21 8.33
CA GLY A 25 5.17 3.22 7.95
C GLY A 25 4.66 4.08 9.11
N GLY A 26 4.48 3.47 10.29
CA GLY A 26 4.16 4.18 11.52
C GLY A 26 5.27 5.11 11.99
N GLN A 27 6.53 4.68 11.95
CA GLN A 27 7.68 5.49 12.36
C GLN A 27 7.93 6.70 11.44
N SER A 28 7.69 6.57 10.13
CA SER A 28 7.80 7.68 9.19
C SER A 28 6.74 8.77 9.39
N SER A 29 5.71 8.52 10.21
CA SER A 29 4.62 9.46 10.47
C SER A 29 4.95 10.37 11.65
N HIS A 30 5.63 11.50 11.39
CA HIS A 30 6.17 12.41 12.42
C HIS A 30 5.13 13.13 13.33
N ALA A 31 3.83 13.10 13.00
CA ALA A 31 2.80 13.92 13.67
C ALA A 31 1.55 13.13 14.12
N GLY A 32 1.70 11.81 14.30
CA GLY A 32 0.55 10.90 14.31
C GLY A 32 0.03 10.73 12.87
N GLY A 33 -0.33 9.52 12.48
CA GLY A 33 -0.68 9.21 11.09
C GLY A 33 -1.90 9.99 10.57
N PHE A 34 -2.44 9.57 9.43
CA PHE A 34 -3.61 10.20 8.82
C PHE A 34 -4.78 10.42 9.81
N ALA A 35 -4.99 9.48 10.75
CA ALA A 35 -6.04 9.55 11.77
C ALA A 35 -5.85 10.66 12.82
N SER A 36 -4.62 11.11 13.07
CA SER A 36 -4.31 12.15 14.06
C SER A 36 -4.30 13.56 13.45
N MET A 37 -4.47 13.67 12.13
CA MET A 37 -4.48 14.94 11.42
C MET A 37 -5.79 15.71 11.64
N ASP A 38 -5.78 17.03 11.45
CA ASP A 38 -7.00 17.84 11.48
C ASP A 38 -8.10 17.32 10.52
N PRO A 39 -9.38 17.24 10.93
CA PRO A 39 -10.47 16.68 10.11
C PRO A 39 -10.67 17.37 8.76
N GLU A 40 -10.50 18.69 8.66
CA GLU A 40 -10.65 19.40 7.39
C GLU A 40 -9.49 19.05 6.46
N LYS A 41 -8.27 18.99 7.00
CA LYS A 41 -7.09 18.56 6.24
C LYS A 41 -7.23 17.11 5.76
N GLN A 42 -7.73 16.20 6.60
CA GLN A 42 -8.03 14.82 6.20
C GLN A 42 -9.01 14.78 5.03
N ARG A 43 -10.12 15.54 5.11
CA ARG A 43 -11.14 15.61 4.06
C ARG A 43 -10.58 16.13 2.74
N ASN A 44 -9.74 17.16 2.80
CA ASN A 44 -9.10 17.73 1.61
C ASN A 44 -8.19 16.71 0.93
N ILE A 45 -7.34 15.99 1.68
CA ILE A 45 -6.47 14.94 1.15
C ILE A 45 -7.29 13.78 0.57
N ALA A 46 -8.32 13.32 1.29
CA ALA A 46 -9.21 12.26 0.82
C ALA A 46 -9.93 12.66 -0.48
N SER A 47 -10.39 13.91 -0.56
CA SER A 47 -11.05 14.46 -1.75
C SER A 47 -10.09 14.51 -2.94
N GLN A 48 -8.84 14.93 -2.74
CA GLN A 48 -7.81 14.92 -3.79
C GLN A 48 -7.53 13.49 -4.29
N GLY A 49 -7.45 12.52 -3.37
CA GLY A 49 -7.32 11.10 -3.74
C GLY A 49 -8.51 10.59 -4.56
N GLY A 50 -9.72 11.03 -4.24
CA GLY A 50 -10.92 10.73 -5.02
C GLY A 50 -10.91 11.31 -6.43
N HIS A 51 -10.47 12.57 -6.59
CA HIS A 51 -10.38 13.24 -7.89
C HIS A 51 -9.27 12.66 -8.78
N ALA A 52 -8.14 12.26 -8.19
CA ALA A 52 -7.02 11.63 -8.91
C ALA A 52 -7.31 10.17 -9.28
N SER A 53 -8.28 9.54 -8.63
CA SER A 53 -8.68 8.17 -8.92
C SER A 53 -9.57 8.11 -10.17
N SER A 54 -9.37 7.11 -11.03
CA SER A 54 -10.28 6.84 -12.16
C SER A 54 -11.61 6.18 -11.75
N GLY A 55 -12.00 6.31 -10.48
CA GLY A 55 -13.13 5.63 -9.86
C GLY A 55 -12.79 4.23 -9.31
N SER A 56 -13.77 3.60 -8.67
CA SER A 56 -13.64 2.25 -8.10
C SER A 56 -13.69 1.19 -9.21
N PHE A 57 -12.89 0.14 -9.05
CA PHE A 57 -12.96 -1.02 -9.92
C PHE A 57 -14.12 -1.93 -9.55
N LYS A 58 -14.69 -2.61 -10.55
CA LYS A 58 -15.63 -3.72 -10.30
C LYS A 58 -14.84 -4.97 -9.84
N PRO A 59 -15.42 -5.82 -8.97
CA PRO A 59 -14.82 -7.11 -8.67
C PRO A 59 -14.55 -7.91 -9.96
N GLY A 60 -13.32 -8.39 -10.12
CA GLY A 60 -12.90 -9.14 -11.31
C GLY A 60 -12.49 -8.28 -12.52
N ASP A 61 -12.52 -6.95 -12.42
CA ASP A 61 -12.12 -6.06 -13.50
C ASP A 61 -10.62 -6.28 -13.89
N PRO A 62 -10.32 -6.57 -15.17
CA PRO A 62 -8.95 -6.75 -15.64
C PRO A 62 -8.06 -5.55 -15.34
N LYS A 63 -8.59 -4.31 -15.38
CA LYS A 63 -7.85 -3.09 -15.09
C LYS A 63 -7.43 -3.03 -13.62
N ALA A 64 -8.29 -3.49 -12.72
CA ALA A 64 -7.99 -3.60 -11.29
C ALA A 64 -6.85 -4.59 -11.05
N ARG A 65 -6.92 -5.75 -11.72
CA ARG A 65 -5.90 -6.79 -11.62
C ARG A 65 -4.55 -6.30 -12.13
N ALA A 66 -4.54 -5.62 -13.28
CA ALA A 66 -3.33 -5.04 -13.85
C ALA A 66 -2.73 -3.94 -12.96
N ALA A 67 -3.56 -3.04 -12.41
CA ALA A 67 -3.12 -2.00 -11.49
C ALA A 67 -2.55 -2.58 -10.20
N GLY A 68 -3.22 -3.57 -9.60
CA GLY A 68 -2.75 -4.27 -8.40
C GLY A 68 -1.46 -5.06 -8.65
N GLN A 69 -1.35 -5.73 -9.79
CA GLN A 69 -0.11 -6.44 -10.19
C GLN A 69 1.05 -5.46 -10.39
N LYS A 70 0.82 -4.34 -11.06
CA LYS A 70 1.83 -3.28 -11.26
C LYS A 70 2.26 -2.64 -9.94
N GLY A 71 1.32 -2.41 -9.01
CA GLY A 71 1.65 -1.91 -7.67
C GLY A 71 2.48 -2.91 -6.87
N GLY A 72 2.14 -4.20 -6.97
CA GLY A 72 2.85 -5.27 -6.26
C GLY A 72 4.23 -5.61 -6.85
N SER A 73 4.45 -5.41 -8.16
CA SER A 73 5.75 -5.65 -8.79
C SER A 73 6.82 -4.61 -8.45
N LYS A 74 6.42 -3.44 -7.93
CA LYS A 74 7.34 -2.41 -7.43
C LYS A 74 7.83 -2.65 -6.01
N SER A 75 7.40 -3.73 -5.37
CA SER A 75 7.77 -4.08 -3.98
C SER A 75 9.00 -4.99 -3.86
N GLN A 76 9.79 -5.21 -4.92
CA GLN A 76 11.16 -5.72 -4.72
C GLN A 76 11.92 -4.63 -3.95
N TYR A 77 11.90 -4.75 -2.62
CA TYR A 77 12.88 -4.12 -1.77
C TYR A 77 14.22 -4.69 -2.22
N ASP A 78 15.08 -3.86 -2.82
CA ASP A 78 16.50 -4.11 -2.79
C ASP A 78 16.84 -4.45 -1.33
N GLN A 79 17.23 -5.70 -1.10
CA GLN A 79 17.95 -6.03 0.11
C GLN A 79 19.27 -5.28 -0.03
N GLU A 80 19.32 -4.05 0.50
CA GLU A 80 20.58 -3.46 0.90
C GLU A 80 21.22 -4.46 1.88
N THR A 81 22.12 -5.27 1.34
CA THR A 81 23.12 -6.01 2.08
C THR A 81 23.79 -4.99 3.00
N PRO A 82 23.83 -5.19 4.32
CA PRO A 82 24.69 -4.38 5.16
C PRO A 82 26.11 -4.58 4.64
N ASP A 83 26.75 -3.52 4.14
CA ASP A 83 28.20 -3.52 3.93
C ASP A 83 28.86 -3.88 5.28
N GLU A 84 29.69 -4.91 5.25
CA GLU A 84 30.55 -5.36 6.36
C GLU A 84 31.71 -4.39 6.58
#